data_AF-A0A1I5Q0W7-F1
#
_entry.id   AF-A0A1I5Q0W7-F1
#
_cell.length_a   1.000
_cell.length_b   1.000
_cell.length_c   1.000
_cell.angle_alpha   90.00
_cell.angle_beta   90.00
_cell.angle_gamma   90.00
#
_symmetry.space_group_name_H-M   'P 1'
#
loop_
_entity.id
_entity.type
_entity.pdbx_description
1 polymer ?
#
loop_
_entity_poly.entity_id
_entity_poly.type
_entity_poly.pdbx_seq_one_letter_code
_entity_poly.pdbx_strand_id
1 'polypeptide(L)' 'MNVNSFRVKLFRSTDAEQLTNDVNDYLHICDREGTDILDVTYQPYRASGGATIHTYTVKHAAYTREEVEQYHKRN' A
#
# COMPACT_ATOMS: atom_id res chain seq x y z
N MET A 1 20.87 2.45 13.41
CA MET A 1 20.21 1.87 12.22
C MET A 1 18.81 2.47 12.15
N ASN A 2 18.33 2.97 11.01
CA ASN A 2 17.09 3.75 10.92
C ASN A 2 15.89 2.83 10.67
N VAL A 3 14.97 2.72 11.62
CA VAL A 3 13.77 1.86 11.53
C VAL A 3 12.71 2.44 10.58
N ASN A 4 12.87 3.69 10.14
CA ASN A 4 11.98 4.38 9.21
C ASN A 4 12.16 3.92 7.74
N SER A 5 11.95 2.64 7.49
CA SER A 5 11.84 2.09 6.13
C SER A 5 10.36 1.96 5.73
N PHE A 6 10.05 2.16 4.45
CA PHE A 6 8.70 1.98 3.89
C PHE A 6 8.72 1.06 2.67
N ARG A 7 7.57 0.46 2.39
CA ARG A 7 7.32 -0.33 1.19
C ARG A 7 6.21 0.33 0.36
N VAL A 8 6.19 0.01 -0.92
CA VAL A 8 5.22 0.54 -1.87
C VAL A 8 4.59 -0.61 -2.65
N LYS A 9 3.26 -0.65 -2.67
CA LYS A 9 2.48 -1.56 -3.49
C LYS A 9 1.69 -0.76 -4.52
N LEU A 10 1.73 -1.21 -5.76
CA LEU A 10 1.11 -0.57 -6.91
C LEU A 10 0.00 -1.46 -7.46
N PHE A 11 -1.17 -0.89 -7.67
CA PHE A 11 -2.34 -1.53 -8.26
C PHE A 11 -2.75 -0.75 -9.51
N ARG A 12 -3.09 -1.46 -10.60
CA ARG A 12 -3.51 -0.85 -11.87
C ARG A 12 -4.60 -1.69 -12.52
N SER A 13 -5.65 -1.03 -13.02
CA SER A 13 -6.71 -1.69 -13.77
C SER A 13 -7.41 -0.71 -14.71
N THR A 14 -8.03 -1.21 -15.76
CA THR A 14 -9.00 -0.45 -16.57
C THR A 14 -10.41 -0.48 -15.95
N ASP A 15 -10.64 -1.34 -14.98
CA ASP A 15 -11.87 -1.44 -14.19
C ASP A 15 -11.65 -0.80 -12.80
N ALA A 16 -12.34 0.30 -12.52
CA ALA A 16 -12.20 1.05 -11.28
C ALA A 16 -12.82 0.32 -10.08
N GLU A 17 -13.89 -0.45 -10.27
CA GLU A 17 -14.58 -1.16 -9.18
C GLU A 17 -13.73 -2.33 -8.71
N GLN A 18 -13.24 -3.15 -9.65
CA GLN A 18 -12.32 -4.24 -9.34
C GLN A 18 -11.06 -3.72 -8.65
N LEU A 19 -10.50 -2.60 -9.14
CA LEU A 19 -9.30 -2.01 -8.54
C LEU A 19 -9.53 -1.56 -7.10
N THR A 20 -10.69 -0.98 -6.82
CA THR A 20 -11.05 -0.54 -5.47
C THR A 20 -11.15 -1.72 -4.52
N ASN A 21 -11.74 -2.83 -4.97
CA ASN A 21 -11.82 -4.07 -4.20
C ASN A 21 -10.42 -4.64 -3.91
N ASP A 22 -9.54 -4.73 -4.91
CA ASP A 22 -8.17 -5.23 -4.74
C ASP A 22 -7.36 -4.40 -3.73
N VAL A 23 -7.53 -3.07 -3.75
CA VAL A 23 -6.88 -2.16 -2.81
C VAL A 23 -7.43 -2.36 -1.40
N ASN A 24 -8.75 -2.47 -1.23
CA ASN A 24 -9.37 -2.71 0.07
C ASN A 24 -8.91 -4.05 0.69
N ASP A 25 -8.86 -5.12 -0.11
CA ASP A 25 -8.36 -6.42 0.32
C ASP A 25 -6.91 -6.31 0.83
N TYR A 26 -6.08 -5.54 0.14
CA TYR A 26 -4.71 -5.32 0.56
C TYR A 26 -4.58 -4.49 1.85
N LEU A 27 -5.42 -3.46 2.02
CA LEU A 27 -5.47 -2.68 3.26
C LEU A 27 -5.89 -3.56 4.45
N HIS A 28 -6.84 -4.48 4.26
CA HIS A 28 -7.22 -5.45 5.27
C HIS A 28 -6.09 -6.43 5.62
N ILE A 29 -5.28 -6.85 4.64
CA ILE A 29 -4.08 -7.65 4.90
C ILE A 29 -3.09 -6.87 5.76
N CYS A 30 -2.83 -5.60 5.43
CA CYS A 30 -1.90 -4.75 6.19
C CYS A 30 -2.35 -4.54 7.63
N ASP A 31 -3.65 -4.28 7.85
CA ASP A 31 -4.23 -4.14 9.19
C ASP A 31 -4.07 -5.43 10.01
N ARG A 32 -4.42 -6.58 9.41
CA ARG A 32 -4.25 -7.90 10.04
C ARG A 32 -2.80 -8.22 10.41
N GLU A 33 -1.86 -7.82 9.55
CA GLU A 33 -0.42 -7.99 9.80
C GLU A 33 0.15 -6.92 10.74
N GLY A 34 -0.65 -5.94 11.16
CA GLY A 34 -0.21 -4.86 12.03
C GLY A 34 0.80 -3.92 11.36
N THR A 35 0.74 -3.79 10.04
CA THR A 35 1.59 -2.90 9.25
C THR A 35 0.86 -1.57 8.99
N ASP A 36 1.45 -0.47 9.42
CA ASP A 36 0.82 0.85 9.30
C ASP A 36 0.81 1.36 7.86
N ILE A 37 -0.34 1.87 7.42
CA ILE A 37 -0.47 2.57 6.14
C ILE A 37 0.01 4.01 6.32
N LEU A 38 0.92 4.44 5.45
CA LEU A 38 1.54 5.78 5.48
C LEU A 38 0.90 6.73 4.47
N ASP A 39 0.55 6.23 3.29
CA ASP A 39 -0.10 7.02 2.23
C ASP A 39 -0.84 6.10 1.25
N VAL A 40 -1.94 6.59 0.68
CA VAL A 40 -2.66 5.93 -0.41
C VAL A 40 -2.98 6.98 -1.47
N THR A 41 -2.29 6.90 -2.60
CA THR A 41 -2.44 7.85 -3.70
C THR A 41 -3.17 7.21 -4.87
N TYR A 42 -4.22 7.87 -5.36
CA TYR A 42 -4.94 7.48 -6.58
C TYR A 42 -4.56 8.39 -7.75
N GLN A 43 -4.23 7.80 -8.90
CA GLN A 43 -3.94 8.55 -10.13
C GLN A 43 -4.46 7.82 -11.38
N PRO A 44 -5.44 8.37 -12.10
CA PRO A 44 -5.81 7.86 -13.42
C PRO A 44 -4.91 8.44 -14.51
N TYR A 45 -4.63 7.67 -15.56
CA TYR A 45 -4.01 8.19 -16.78
C TYR A 45 -4.67 7.61 -18.03
N ARG A 46 -4.65 8.37 -19.13
CA ARG A 46 -5.18 7.92 -20.42
C ARG A 46 -4.08 7.24 -21.22
N ALA A 47 -4.29 5.99 -21.61
CA ALA A 47 -3.41 5.28 -22.52
C ALA A 47 -3.60 5.78 -23.96
N SER A 48 -2.60 5.53 -24.82
CA SER A 48 -2.61 5.97 -26.23
C SER A 48 -3.79 5.43 -27.06
N GLY A 49 -4.52 4.44 -26.56
CA GLY A 49 -5.74 3.88 -27.17
C GLY A 49 -7.06 4.44 -26.60
N GLY A 50 -7.04 5.51 -25.79
CA GLY A 50 -8.23 6.14 -25.21
C GLY A 50 -8.77 5.47 -23.95
N ALA A 51 -8.29 4.26 -23.61
CA ALA A 51 -8.61 3.59 -22.36
C ALA A 51 -8.07 4.38 -21.16
N THR A 52 -8.87 4.48 -20.09
CA THR A 52 -8.43 5.03 -18.81
C THR A 52 -7.85 3.90 -17.97
N ILE A 53 -6.63 4.10 -17.47
CA ILE A 53 -6.00 3.17 -16.52
C ILE A 53 -6.04 3.84 -15.16
N HIS A 54 -6.75 3.21 -14.24
CA HIS A 54 -6.86 3.59 -12.84
C HIS A 54 -5.66 3.02 -12.08
N THR A 55 -5.02 3.82 -11.23
CA THR A 55 -3.85 3.40 -10.45
C THR A 55 -4.01 3.78 -8.99
N TYR A 56 -3.71 2.86 -8.08
CA TYR A 56 -3.47 3.15 -6.67
C TYR A 56 -2.03 2.82 -6.30
N THR A 57 -1.41 3.69 -5.52
CA THR A 57 -0.12 3.47 -4.88
C THR A 57 -0.32 3.49 -3.37
N VAL A 58 -0.07 2.37 -2.72
CA VAL A 58 -0.16 2.21 -1.27
C VAL A 58 1.24 2.20 -0.69
N LYS A 59 1.57 3.20 0.13
CA LYS A 59 2.80 3.28 0.90
C LYS A 59 2.49 2.82 2.33
N HIS A 60 3.28 1.88 2.84
CA HIS A 60 3.09 1.35 4.19
C HIS A 60 4.44 1.11 4.87
N ALA A 61 4.42 0.97 6.20
CA ALA A 61 5.61 0.68 6.99
C ALA A 61 6.29 -0.62 6.50
N ALA A 62 7.62 -0.66 6.55
CA ALA A 62 8.35 -1.86 6.14
C ALA A 62 8.30 -3.00 7.18
N TYR A 63 7.89 -2.67 8.40
CA TYR A 63 7.84 -3.53 9.57
C TYR A 63 6.48 -3.43 10.25
N THR A 64 6.07 -4.49 10.91
CA THR A 64 4.86 -4.51 11.75
C THR A 64 5.11 -3.74 13.05
N ARG A 65 4.03 -3.32 13.72
CA ARG A 65 4.10 -2.71 15.06
C ARG A 65 4.84 -3.60 16.06
N GLU A 66 4.62 -4.91 16.00
CA GLU A 66 5.29 -5.87 16.88
C GLU A 66 6.80 -5.92 16.63
N GLU A 67 7.24 -5.95 15.36
CA GLU A 67 8.66 -5.94 15.00
C GLU A 67 9.37 -4.69 15.51
N VAL A 68 8.71 -3.52 15.41
CA VAL A 68 9.23 -2.25 15.94
C VAL A 68 9.35 -2.29 17.46
N GLU A 69 8.33 -2.80 18.17
CA GLU A 69 8.38 -2.96 19.62
C GLU A 69 9.50 -3.92 20.08
N GLN A 70 9.67 -5.05 19.39
CA GLN A 70 10.74 -6.00 19.68
C GLN A 70 12.13 -5.38 19.47
N TYR A 71 12.29 -4.52 18.45
CA TYR A 71 13.53 -3.79 18.21
C TYR A 71 13.84 -2.79 19.34
N HIS A 72 12.84 -2.03 19.80
CA HIS A 72 13.01 -1.09 20.92
C HIS A 72 13.28 -1.77 22.26
N LYS A 73 12.81 -3.02 22.48
CA LYS A 73 13.09 -3.79 23.71
C LYS A 73 14.50 -4.37 23.77
N ARG A 74 15.18 -4.52 22.62
CA ARG A 74 16.53 -5.11 22.51
C ARG A 74 17.66 -4.09 22.57
N ASN A 75 17.33 -2.80 22.55
CA ASN A 75 18.27 -1.68 22.68
C ASN A 75 17.97 -0.88 23.94
#